data_AF-A0A8I2B6G4-F1
#
_entry.id   AF-A0A8I2B6G4-F1
#
_cell.length_a   1.000
_cell.length_b   1.000
_cell.length_c   1.000
_cell.angle_alpha   90.00
_cell.angle_beta   90.00
_cell.angle_gamma   90.00
#
_symmetry.space_group_name_H-M   'P 1'
#
loop_
_entity.id
_entity.type
_entity.pdbx_description
1 polymer ?
#
loop_
_entity_poly.entity_id
_entity_poly.type
_entity_poly.pdbx_seq_one_letter_code
_entity_poly.pdbx_strand_id
1 'polypeptide(L)'
;MARYGKRWYEGGTIPGGIGKGYGTATPLQLAKAMTVLINDGEVKPPQLLKSNQGNGITMNYPEENLTSISVKDSGYRENAKHGMYGETNRPNGTARRSFAGNQYKFAGTPGTAQVI
;
A
#
# COMPACT_ATOMS: atom_id res chain seq x y z
N MET A 1 14.22 11.42 18.80
CA MET A 1 14.40 11.56 20.28
C MET A 1 13.25 12.33 20.96
N ALA A 2 12.50 13.20 20.26
CA ALA A 2 11.68 14.25 20.90
C ALA A 2 10.32 13.85 21.51
N ARG A 3 9.66 12.74 21.11
CA ARG A 3 8.27 12.46 21.56
C ARG A 3 8.16 11.78 22.95
N TYR A 4 9.12 10.95 23.33
CA TYR A 4 9.04 10.10 24.53
C TYR A 4 10.22 10.25 25.50
N GLY A 5 11.16 11.16 25.22
CA GLY A 5 12.35 11.38 26.08
C GLY A 5 13.28 10.18 26.23
N LYS A 6 13.08 9.11 25.45
CA LYS A 6 13.87 7.87 25.48
C LYS A 6 14.65 7.72 24.18
N ARG A 7 15.85 7.14 24.28
CA ARG A 7 16.67 6.74 23.13
C ARG A 7 15.97 5.64 22.33
N TRP A 8 16.19 5.62 21.01
CA TRP A 8 15.79 4.49 20.18
C TRP A 8 16.69 3.28 20.45
N TYR A 9 16.08 2.14 20.75
CA TYR A 9 16.78 0.87 20.92
C TYR A 9 16.58 0.02 19.68
N GLU A 10 17.60 -0.74 19.27
CA GLU A 10 17.54 -1.60 18.08
C GLU A 10 16.39 -2.61 18.12
N GLY A 11 16.04 -3.09 19.32
CA GLY A 11 14.88 -3.96 19.53
C GLY A 11 13.54 -3.33 19.13
N GLY A 12 13.45 -1.99 19.03
CA GLY A 12 12.28 -1.28 18.52
C GLY A 12 12.16 -1.30 16.99
N THR A 13 13.26 -1.54 16.26
CA THR A 13 13.28 -1.57 14.79
C THR A 13 12.70 -2.87 14.25
N ILE A 14 13.01 -4.00 14.89
CA ILE A 14 12.66 -5.34 14.39
C ILE A 14 11.14 -5.52 14.22
N PRO A 15 10.28 -5.17 15.21
CA PRO A 15 8.83 -5.27 15.05
C PRO A 15 8.29 -4.32 13.98
N GLY A 16 8.92 -3.16 13.80
CA GLY A 16 8.54 -2.18 12.79
C GLY A 16 8.70 -2.71 11.36
N GLY A 17 9.70 -3.56 11.11
CA GLY A 17 9.94 -4.17 9.79
C GLY A 17 8.80 -5.07 9.30
N ILE A 18 7.97 -5.61 10.20
CA ILE A 18 6.78 -6.42 9.88
C ILE A 18 5.46 -5.69 10.14
N GLY A 19 5.50 -4.36 10.32
CA GLY A 19 4.30 -3.54 10.54
C GLY A 19 3.69 -3.67 11.94
N LYS A 20 4.47 -4.08 12.95
CA LYS A 20 4.07 -4.15 14.36
C LYS A 20 4.81 -3.10 15.20
N GLY A 21 4.60 -3.14 16.52
CA GLY A 21 5.24 -2.23 17.46
C GLY A 21 4.56 -0.85 17.44
N TYR A 22 5.36 0.20 17.21
CA TYR A 22 4.86 1.58 17.24
C TYR A 22 4.26 2.06 15.90
N GLY A 23 4.34 1.25 14.84
CA GLY A 23 3.79 1.59 13.53
C GLY A 23 2.27 1.44 13.53
N THR A 24 1.56 2.53 13.24
CA THR A 24 0.11 2.53 13.01
C THR A 24 -0.18 3.16 11.66
N ALA A 25 -1.19 2.64 10.97
CA ALA A 25 -1.64 3.15 9.69
C ALA A 25 -3.17 3.07 9.59
N THR A 26 -3.77 4.04 8.91
CA THR A 26 -5.20 3.99 8.57
C THR A 26 -5.44 3.14 7.32
N PRO A 27 -6.62 2.55 7.13
CA PRO A 27 -6.95 1.83 5.89
C PRO A 27 -6.73 2.69 4.62
N LEU A 28 -6.99 4.00 4.71
CA LEU A 28 -6.76 4.93 3.60
C LEU A 28 -5.25 5.09 3.27
N GLN A 29 -4.39 5.11 4.30
CA GLN A 29 -2.94 5.14 4.10
C GLN A 29 -2.43 3.85 3.46
N LEU A 30 -2.99 2.70 3.85
CA LEU A 30 -2.67 1.41 3.22
C LEU A 30 -3.11 1.38 1.75
N ALA A 31 -4.33 1.85 1.45
CA ALA A 31 -4.81 1.97 0.07
C ALA A 31 -3.91 2.88 -0.78
N LYS A 32 -3.50 4.04 -0.24
CA LYS A 32 -2.55 4.93 -0.91
C LYS A 32 -1.21 4.25 -1.19
N ALA A 33 -0.64 3.57 -0.20
CA ALA A 33 0.62 2.85 -0.36
C ALA A 33 0.54 1.73 -1.42
N MET A 34 -0.58 1.00 -1.45
CA MET A 34 -0.83 -0.03 -2.46
C MET A 34 -0.91 0.55 -3.87
N THR A 35 -1.63 1.66 -4.06
CA THR A 35 -1.71 2.35 -5.36
C THR A 35 -0.33 2.82 -5.85
N VAL A 36 0.51 3.33 -4.95
CA VAL A 36 1.89 3.73 -5.28
C VAL A 36 2.73 2.53 -5.74
N LEU A 37 2.54 1.34 -5.13
CA LEU A 37 3.22 0.13 -5.55
C LEU A 37 2.75 -0.35 -6.93
N ILE A 38 1.43 -0.34 -7.17
CA ILE A 38 0.82 -0.77 -8.43
C ILE A 38 1.23 0.14 -9.59
N ASN A 39 1.26 1.46 -9.37
CA ASN A 39 1.57 2.46 -10.41
C ASN A 39 3.07 2.78 -10.48
N ASP A 40 3.93 1.81 -10.16
CA ASP A 40 5.39 1.89 -10.28
C ASP A 40 6.05 3.13 -9.65
N GLY A 41 5.44 3.67 -8.59
CA GLY A 41 5.96 4.80 -7.81
C GLY A 41 5.25 6.12 -8.08
N GLU A 42 4.33 6.16 -9.03
CA GLU A 42 3.46 7.31 -9.24
C GLU A 42 2.54 7.50 -8.03
N VAL A 43 2.61 8.67 -7.41
CA VAL A 43 1.83 8.99 -6.22
C VAL A 43 0.57 9.72 -6.63
N LYS A 44 -0.59 9.08 -6.45
CA LYS A 44 -1.90 9.70 -6.64
C LYS A 44 -2.57 9.93 -5.28
N PRO A 45 -3.02 11.14 -4.96
CA PRO A 45 -3.78 11.37 -3.74
C PRO A 45 -5.13 10.62 -3.83
N PRO A 46 -5.54 9.89 -2.77
CA PRO A 46 -6.85 9.26 -2.76
C PRO A 46 -7.92 10.35 -2.70
N GLN A 47 -8.81 10.38 -3.69
CA GLN A 47 -9.86 11.39 -3.83
C GLN A 47 -11.21 10.74 -4.12
N LEU A 48 -12.28 11.38 -3.62
CA LEU A 48 -13.67 10.98 -3.90
C LEU A 48 -14.31 11.86 -4.99
N LEU A 49 -13.96 13.15 -5.02
CA LEU A 49 -14.49 14.10 -5.99
C LEU A 49 -13.80 13.89 -7.35
N LYS A 50 -14.58 13.57 -8.38
CA LYS A 50 -14.09 13.45 -9.76
C LYS A 50 -14.22 14.77 -10.52
N SER A 51 -15.42 15.35 -10.49
CA SER A 51 -15.73 16.62 -11.15
C SER A 51 -16.92 17.29 -10.47
N ASN A 52 -17.03 18.60 -10.65
CA ASN A 52 -18.19 19.39 -10.26
C ASN A 52 -18.91 19.88 -11.53
N GLN A 53 -20.24 19.79 -11.55
CA GLN A 53 -21.07 20.29 -12.64
C GLN A 53 -21.95 21.44 -12.13
N GLY A 54 -21.80 22.61 -12.75
CA GLY A 54 -22.59 23.80 -12.42
C GLY A 54 -22.73 24.72 -13.63
N ASN A 55 -23.93 25.29 -13.82
CA ASN A 55 -24.24 26.23 -14.91
C ASN A 55 -23.87 25.73 -16.32
N GLY A 56 -24.01 24.42 -16.57
CA GLY A 56 -23.66 23.81 -17.86
C GLY A 56 -22.17 23.58 -18.10
N ILE A 57 -21.30 23.91 -17.13
CA ILE A 57 -19.85 23.70 -17.20
C ILE A 57 -19.48 22.52 -16.29
N THR A 58 -18.67 21.58 -16.82
CA THR A 58 -18.04 20.52 -16.02
C THR A 58 -16.61 20.94 -15.69
N MET A 59 -16.30 21.05 -14.40
CA MET A 59 -14.95 21.30 -13.91
C MET A 59 -14.40 20.02 -13.29
N ASN A 60 -13.36 19.44 -13.89
CA ASN A 60 -12.66 18.29 -13.30
C ASN A 60 -11.85 18.74 -12.08
N TYR A 61 -11.73 17.86 -11.10
CA TYR A 61 -10.84 18.11 -9.96
C TYR A 61 -9.39 18.18 -10.47
N PRO A 62 -8.59 19.17 -10.03
CA PRO A 62 -7.21 19.31 -10.50
C PRO A 62 -6.38 18.11 -10.07
N GLU A 63 -5.58 17.57 -10.99
CA GLU A 63 -4.59 16.56 -10.64
C GLU A 63 -3.44 17.23 -9.88
N GLU A 64 -3.18 16.76 -8.66
CA GLU A 64 -2.01 17.18 -7.90
C GLU A 64 -0.76 16.50 -8.47
N ASN A 65 0.19 17.29 -8.96
CA ASN A 65 1.49 16.79 -9.39
C ASN A 65 2.37 16.49 -8.18
N LEU A 66 2.27 15.27 -7.66
CA LEU A 66 3.11 14.78 -6.57
C LEU A 66 4.40 14.16 -7.12
N THR A 67 5.51 14.36 -6.42
CA THR A 67 6.79 13.73 -6.77
C THR A 67 6.65 12.21 -6.70
N SER A 68 7.04 11.53 -7.77
CA SER A 68 7.08 10.07 -7.81
C SER A 68 8.17 9.53 -6.88
N ILE A 69 7.91 8.35 -6.31
CA ILE A 69 8.89 7.66 -5.48
C ILE A 69 9.79 6.85 -6.40
N SER A 70 11.05 7.24 -6.55
CA SER A 70 12.03 6.48 -7.31
C SER A 70 12.66 5.37 -6.45
N VAL A 71 13.02 4.28 -7.11
CA VAL A 71 13.81 3.19 -6.54
C VAL A 71 15.03 2.96 -7.42
N LYS A 72 16.11 2.41 -6.85
CA LYS A 72 17.37 2.18 -7.57
C LYS A 72 17.19 1.26 -8.80
N ASP A 73 16.35 0.25 -8.65
CA ASP A 73 16.01 -0.72 -9.71
C ASP A 73 14.49 -0.85 -9.79
N SER A 74 13.94 -0.63 -10.99
CA SER A 74 12.51 -0.79 -11.25
C SER A 74 12.03 -2.23 -11.02
N GLY A 75 12.90 -3.22 -11.20
CA GLY A 75 12.61 -4.64 -10.98
C GLY A 75 12.24 -4.98 -9.53
N TYR A 76 12.59 -4.15 -8.55
CA TYR A 76 12.18 -4.37 -7.16
C TYR A 76 10.66 -4.33 -6.97
N ARG A 77 9.98 -3.46 -7.71
CA ARG A 77 8.52 -3.35 -7.65
C ARG A 77 7.85 -4.57 -8.27
N GLU A 78 8.37 -5.03 -9.40
CA GLU A 78 7.90 -6.27 -10.04
C GLU A 78 8.11 -7.48 -9.16
N ASN A 79 9.27 -7.60 -8.51
CA ASN A 79 9.54 -8.68 -7.57
C ASN A 79 8.54 -8.67 -6.40
N ALA A 80 8.20 -7.50 -5.86
CA ALA A 80 7.19 -7.37 -4.82
C ALA A 80 5.79 -7.78 -5.32
N LYS A 81 5.35 -7.25 -6.48
CA LYS A 81 4.07 -7.59 -7.11
C LYS A 81 3.96 -9.09 -7.41
N HIS A 82 5.04 -9.70 -7.88
CA HIS A 82 5.13 -11.13 -8.16
C HIS A 82 5.09 -11.98 -6.88
N GLY A 83 5.69 -11.51 -5.78
CA GLY A 83 5.53 -12.11 -4.45
C GLY A 83 4.06 -12.11 -4.00
N MET A 84 3.37 -10.98 -4.14
CA MET A 84 1.94 -10.83 -3.80
C MET A 84 1.02 -11.69 -4.69
N TYR A 85 1.37 -11.86 -5.96
CA TYR A 85 0.73 -12.86 -6.83
C TYR A 85 0.96 -14.28 -6.28
N GLY A 86 2.17 -14.57 -5.81
CA GLY A 86 2.53 -15.83 -5.18
C GLY A 86 1.62 -16.17 -3.99
N GLU A 87 1.39 -15.21 -3.09
CA GLU A 87 0.57 -15.39 -1.90
C GLU A 87 -0.87 -15.82 -2.19
N THR A 88 -1.41 -15.45 -3.35
CA THR A 88 -2.81 -15.66 -3.72
C THR A 88 -3.00 -16.77 -4.75
N ASN A 89 -1.97 -17.15 -5.51
CA ASN A 89 -2.09 -18.11 -6.62
C ASN A 89 -1.22 -19.35 -6.48
N ARG A 90 -0.05 -19.26 -5.84
CA ARG A 90 0.88 -20.39 -5.77
C ARG A 90 0.47 -21.41 -4.71
N PRO A 91 0.89 -22.67 -4.83
CA PRO A 91 0.52 -23.72 -3.89
C PRO A 91 0.84 -23.42 -2.42
N ASN A 92 1.94 -22.69 -2.18
CA ASN A 92 2.43 -22.28 -0.86
C ASN A 92 1.93 -20.89 -0.40
N GLY A 93 1.05 -20.24 -1.16
CA GLY A 93 0.57 -18.89 -0.83
C GLY A 93 -0.40 -18.90 0.36
N THR A 94 -0.23 -17.96 1.29
CA THR A 94 -1.03 -17.89 2.53
C THR A 94 -2.49 -17.55 2.27
N ALA A 95 -2.78 -16.77 1.23
CA ALA A 95 -4.12 -16.36 0.83
C ALA A 95 -4.72 -17.23 -0.30
N ARG A 96 -4.01 -18.24 -0.78
CA ARG A 96 -4.42 -19.08 -1.93
C ARG A 96 -5.85 -19.61 -1.82
N ARG A 97 -6.23 -20.12 -0.64
CA ARG A 97 -7.56 -20.71 -0.41
C ARG A 97 -8.68 -19.70 -0.62
N SER A 98 -8.48 -18.45 -0.20
CA SER A 98 -9.49 -17.39 -0.34
C SER A 98 -9.71 -16.95 -1.79
N PHE A 99 -8.73 -17.20 -2.67
CA PHE A 99 -8.77 -16.76 -4.06
C PHE A 99 -8.81 -17.91 -5.07
N ALA A 100 -8.96 -19.17 -4.61
CA ALA A 100 -9.01 -20.34 -5.47
C ALA A 100 -10.26 -20.34 -6.38
N GLY A 101 -10.07 -20.70 -7.66
CA GLY A 101 -11.18 -20.84 -8.62
C GLY A 101 -11.70 -19.52 -9.21
N ASN A 102 -11.08 -18.38 -8.89
CA ASN A 102 -11.47 -17.11 -9.48
C ASN A 102 -11.12 -17.00 -10.99
N GLN A 103 -11.96 -16.28 -11.73
CA GLN A 103 -11.78 -16.02 -13.16
C GLN A 103 -10.61 -15.09 -13.46
N TYR A 104 -10.30 -14.18 -12.54
CA TYR A 104 -9.21 -13.21 -12.64
C TYR A 104 -8.12 -13.52 -11.61
N LYS A 105 -6.89 -13.14 -11.95
CA LYS A 105 -5.74 -13.30 -11.08
C LYS A 105 -5.70 -12.19 -10.04
N PHE A 106 -5.58 -12.57 -8.78
CA PHE A 106 -5.39 -11.66 -7.67
C PHE A 106 -3.91 -11.52 -7.34
N ALA A 107 -3.52 -10.39 -6.76
CA ALA A 107 -2.22 -10.20 -6.13
C ALA A 107 -2.44 -9.35 -4.88
N GLY A 108 -2.05 -9.88 -3.72
CA GLY A 108 -2.30 -9.25 -2.44
C GLY A 108 -1.49 -9.90 -1.35
N THR A 109 -1.40 -9.25 -0.19
CA THR A 109 -0.76 -9.81 0.99
C THR A 109 -1.74 -9.73 2.17
N PRO A 110 -2.05 -10.84 2.86
CA PRO A 110 -2.85 -10.79 4.07
C PRO A 110 -2.02 -10.21 5.23
N GLY A 111 -2.70 -9.70 6.25
CA GLY A 111 -2.06 -9.20 7.47
C GLY A 111 -2.93 -9.44 8.69
N THR A 112 -2.31 -9.55 9.86
CA THR A 112 -3.00 -9.65 11.15
C THR A 112 -2.49 -8.56 12.07
N ALA A 113 -3.40 -7.69 12.50
CA ALA A 113 -3.13 -6.69 13.54
C ALA A 113 -3.57 -7.24 14.90
N GLN A 114 -2.83 -6.89 15.94
CA GLN A 114 -3.25 -7.17 17.31
C GLN A 114 -4.35 -6.18 17.71
N VAL A 115 -5.38 -6.69 18.36
CA VAL A 115 -6.40 -5.89 19.03
C VAL A 115 -6.13 -5.94 20.54
N ILE A 116 -6.38 -4.85 21.25
CA ILE A 116 -6.28 -4.75 22.71
C ILE A 116 -7.63 -5.11 23.32
#